data_AF-A0A3S0DGE4-F1
#
_entry.id   AF-A0A3S0DGE4-F1
#
_cell.length_a   1.000
_cell.length_b   1.000
_cell.length_c   1.000
_cell.angle_alpha   90.00
_cell.angle_beta   90.00
_cell.angle_gamma   90.00
#
_symmetry.space_group_name_H-M   'P 1'
#
loop_
_entity.id
_entity.type
_entity.pdbx_description
1 polymer ?
#
loop_
_entity_poly.entity_id
_entity_poly.type
_entity_poly.pdbx_seq_one_letter_code
_entity_poly.pdbx_strand_id
1 'polypeptide(L)'
;MRILEEKSTQTAATASNSDDRVNDRIRGLIFGAACGNSLGGSSVGLKYRDISGFRSSGVTGVRDFADALAKSGVPEHKAGELLADSLLGLALADSLIGSRGRLDEADLKRRFAALLESEAFLKSSPGAACLTGLRKMVDSAEPAETGAEALHPNVAARVFAAGALPGGEKSDEPLDVAVKQARLSHGDLRSVASAAVIADSIRYFIAGGKLEDAEQVRAYVGHEFQVAQAVDERFAENWDDVAPDLDYANPPDDLPYSLINVEPTITELVPTAVGIFLIFRNDPEEAICAAARSGGDTDTVATIVGALSGAYHGASKLPERWLNKINEKERLESVAQQLAALWI
;
A
#
# COMPACT_ATOMS: atom_id res chain seq x y z
N MET A 1 -25.20 -7.54 41.91
CA MET A 1 -24.69 -6.23 41.42
C MET A 1 -23.20 -6.30 41.08
N ARG A 2 -22.29 -6.64 42.00
CA ARG A 2 -20.83 -6.73 41.71
C ARG A 2 -20.40 -7.57 40.49
N ILE A 3 -20.99 -8.75 40.28
CA ILE A 3 -20.63 -9.63 39.14
C ILE A 3 -21.10 -9.07 37.77
N LEU A 4 -22.16 -8.26 37.75
CA LEU A 4 -22.65 -7.61 36.53
C LEU A 4 -21.84 -6.35 36.21
N GLU A 5 -21.39 -5.62 37.23
CA GLU A 5 -20.49 -4.47 37.07
C GLU A 5 -19.11 -4.91 36.59
N GLU A 6 -18.51 -5.97 37.16
CA GLU A 6 -17.21 -6.49 36.72
C GLU A 6 -17.21 -6.98 35.27
N LYS A 7 -18.28 -7.66 34.82
CA LYS A 7 -18.43 -8.04 33.41
C LYS A 7 -18.57 -6.81 32.50
N SER A 8 -19.33 -5.80 32.91
CA SER A 8 -19.49 -4.55 32.15
C SER A 8 -18.18 -3.77 32.03
N THR A 9 -17.36 -3.73 33.08
CA THR A 9 -16.06 -3.04 33.05
C THR A 9 -15.04 -3.80 32.21
N GLN A 10 -15.05 -5.14 32.27
CA GLN A 10 -14.13 -5.97 31.50
C GLN A 10 -14.46 -5.93 29.99
N THR A 11 -15.73 -5.94 29.60
CA THR A 11 -16.15 -5.79 28.20
C THR A 11 -15.82 -4.40 27.64
N ALA A 12 -16.00 -3.33 28.42
CA ALA A 12 -15.64 -1.97 28.01
C ALA A 12 -14.11 -1.79 27.86
N ALA A 13 -13.31 -2.37 28.75
CA ALA A 13 -11.85 -2.33 28.67
C ALA A 13 -11.30 -3.13 27.47
N THR A 14 -11.92 -4.25 27.11
CA THR A 14 -11.53 -5.02 25.92
C THR A 14 -11.92 -4.32 24.62
N ALA A 15 -13.06 -3.64 24.57
CA ALA A 15 -13.50 -2.87 23.41
C ALA A 15 -12.62 -1.62 23.19
N SER A 16 -12.28 -0.89 24.26
CA SER A 16 -11.34 0.24 24.18
C SER A 16 -9.96 -0.18 23.65
N ASN A 17 -9.45 -1.34 24.08
CA ASN A 17 -8.14 -1.83 23.61
C ASN A 17 -8.19 -2.35 22.16
N SER A 18 -9.33 -2.85 21.68
CA SER A 18 -9.48 -3.20 20.26
C SER A 18 -9.55 -1.96 19.39
N ASP A 19 -10.27 -0.94 19.81
CA ASP A 19 -10.42 0.32 19.08
C ASP A 19 -9.07 1.04 18.99
N ASP A 20 -8.30 1.08 20.08
CA ASP A 20 -6.95 1.65 20.09
C ASP A 20 -6.00 0.93 19.11
N ARG A 21 -6.10 -0.40 19.00
CA ARG A 21 -5.28 -1.18 18.04
C ARG A 21 -5.69 -0.96 16.60
N VAL A 22 -7.00 -0.91 16.31
CA VAL A 22 -7.50 -0.60 14.97
C VAL A 22 -7.06 0.80 14.55
N ASN A 23 -7.15 1.78 15.47
CA ASN A 23 -6.69 3.15 15.23
C ASN A 23 -5.18 3.20 14.95
N ASP A 24 -4.35 2.52 15.74
CA ASP A 24 -2.91 2.48 15.51
C ASP A 24 -2.56 1.81 14.18
N ARG A 25 -3.29 0.77 13.77
CA ARG A 25 -3.11 0.08 12.48
C ARG A 25 -3.56 0.89 11.28
N ILE A 26 -4.68 1.61 11.37
CA ILE A 26 -5.12 2.52 10.31
C ILE A 26 -4.14 3.70 10.19
N ARG A 27 -3.67 4.24 11.31
CA ARG A 27 -2.60 5.25 11.31
C ARG A 27 -1.32 4.67 10.70
N GLY A 28 -0.95 3.46 11.06
CA GLY A 28 0.20 2.74 10.54
C GLY A 28 0.11 2.55 9.04
N LEU A 29 -1.04 2.12 8.53
CA LEU A 29 -1.34 1.97 7.11
C LEU A 29 -1.09 3.26 6.32
N ILE A 30 -1.70 4.37 6.76
CA ILE A 30 -1.62 5.66 6.05
C ILE A 30 -0.18 6.19 6.06
N PHE A 31 0.47 6.19 7.23
CA PHE A 31 1.85 6.65 7.33
C PHE A 31 2.84 5.70 6.68
N GLY A 32 2.64 4.38 6.77
CA GLY A 32 3.48 3.38 6.16
C GLY A 32 3.48 3.51 4.64
N ALA A 33 2.30 3.63 4.03
CA ALA A 33 2.16 3.90 2.59
C ALA A 33 2.91 5.18 2.19
N ALA A 34 2.67 6.30 2.90
CA ALA A 34 3.30 7.58 2.62
C ALA A 34 4.84 7.57 2.80
N CYS A 35 5.33 6.98 3.90
CA CYS A 35 6.76 6.89 4.18
C CYS A 35 7.46 5.97 3.17
N GLY A 36 6.85 4.84 2.84
CA GLY A 36 7.35 3.93 1.82
C GLY A 36 7.45 4.63 0.46
N ASN A 37 6.38 5.32 0.05
CA ASN A 37 6.36 6.08 -1.20
C ASN A 37 7.49 7.12 -1.27
N SER A 38 7.67 7.92 -0.22
CA SER A 38 8.76 8.91 -0.18
C SER A 38 10.15 8.27 -0.16
N LEU A 39 10.38 7.22 0.63
CA LEU A 39 11.67 6.51 0.64
C LEU A 39 12.01 5.95 -0.74
N GLY A 40 11.06 5.25 -1.38
CA GLY A 40 11.22 4.68 -2.71
C GLY A 40 11.32 5.74 -3.82
N GLY A 41 10.76 6.94 -3.61
CA GLY A 41 10.85 8.07 -4.53
C GLY A 41 12.29 8.51 -4.82
N SER A 42 13.18 8.33 -3.84
CA SER A 42 14.59 8.68 -4.01
C SER A 42 15.33 7.82 -5.06
N SER A 43 14.84 6.61 -5.34
CA SER A 43 15.57 5.57 -6.08
C SER A 43 14.85 5.03 -7.33
N VAL A 44 13.73 5.64 -7.72
CA VAL A 44 12.91 5.19 -8.86
C VAL A 44 13.74 5.03 -10.13
N GLY A 45 13.56 3.91 -10.82
CA GLY A 45 14.23 3.58 -12.07
C GLY A 45 15.70 3.16 -11.94
N LEU A 46 16.27 3.19 -10.73
CA LEU A 46 17.63 2.71 -10.49
C LEU A 46 17.67 1.20 -10.32
N LYS A 47 18.84 0.61 -10.58
CA LYS A 47 19.07 -0.81 -10.29
C LYS A 47 19.43 -1.01 -8.82
N TYR A 48 19.01 -2.13 -8.25
CA TYR A 48 19.35 -2.60 -6.91
C TYR A 48 20.81 -2.37 -6.51
N ARG A 49 21.75 -2.73 -7.41
CA ARG A 49 23.20 -2.59 -7.18
C ARG A 49 23.63 -1.12 -7.07
N ASP A 50 23.01 -0.24 -7.85
CA ASP A 50 23.35 1.18 -7.89
C ASP A 50 22.82 1.90 -6.64
N ILE A 51 21.71 1.42 -6.08
CA ILE A 51 21.13 1.89 -4.81
C ILE A 51 21.94 1.35 -3.62
N SER A 52 22.22 0.05 -3.61
CA SER A 52 22.94 -0.63 -2.51
C SER A 52 24.42 -0.21 -2.42
N GLY A 53 25.00 0.25 -3.53
CA GLY A 53 26.32 0.87 -3.58
C GLY A 53 26.37 2.30 -3.02
N PHE A 54 25.22 2.95 -2.84
CA PHE A 54 25.14 4.31 -2.30
C PHE A 54 25.40 4.30 -0.79
N ARG A 55 26.45 5.01 -0.36
CA ARG A 55 26.79 5.23 1.05
C ARG A 55 26.76 6.72 1.34
N SER A 56 25.76 7.17 2.09
CA SER A 56 25.84 8.46 2.78
C SER A 56 26.07 8.20 4.26
N SER A 57 27.11 8.81 4.83
CA SER A 57 27.37 8.83 6.28
C SER A 57 27.48 7.47 6.99
N GLY A 58 28.02 6.44 6.32
CA GLY A 58 28.32 5.15 6.96
C GLY A 58 27.11 4.22 7.13
N VAL A 59 25.95 4.59 6.58
CA VAL A 59 24.76 3.73 6.51
C VAL A 59 24.64 3.17 5.10
N THR A 60 24.48 1.86 4.98
CA THR A 60 24.16 1.16 3.74
C THR A 60 22.67 1.36 3.43
N GLY A 61 22.34 1.81 2.21
CA GLY A 61 20.97 1.77 1.68
C GLY A 61 20.06 2.96 2.04
N VAL A 62 18.89 3.00 1.39
CA VAL A 62 17.81 3.97 1.63
C VAL A 62 17.17 3.67 2.99
N ARG A 63 17.57 4.42 4.04
CA ARG A 63 17.12 4.21 5.44
C ARG A 63 16.40 5.41 6.04
N ASP A 64 16.47 6.54 5.36
CA ASP A 64 15.81 7.79 5.70
C ASP A 64 15.45 8.52 4.40
N PHE A 65 14.48 9.44 4.50
CA PHE A 65 14.11 10.27 3.36
C PHE A 65 15.33 11.00 2.80
N ALA A 66 15.46 10.96 1.48
CA ALA A 66 16.51 11.63 0.73
C ALA A 66 15.91 12.27 -0.51
N ASP A 67 16.55 13.33 -0.99
CA ASP A 67 16.29 13.82 -2.34
C ASP A 67 16.58 12.71 -3.36
N ALA A 68 16.04 12.87 -4.57
CA ALA A 68 16.30 11.99 -5.70
C ALA A 68 17.79 11.67 -5.85
N LEU A 69 18.12 10.39 -5.85
CA LEU A 69 19.46 9.90 -6.17
C LEU A 69 19.81 10.26 -7.62
N ALA A 70 21.11 10.37 -7.89
CA ALA A 70 21.59 10.67 -9.23
C ALA A 70 21.04 9.63 -10.24
N LYS A 71 20.42 10.13 -11.31
CA LYS A 71 19.77 9.34 -12.38
C LYS A 71 18.44 8.67 -11.99
N SER A 72 17.86 9.02 -10.84
CA SER A 72 16.48 8.63 -10.53
C SER A 72 15.54 9.10 -11.65
N GLY A 73 14.51 8.29 -11.91
CA GLY A 73 13.40 8.60 -12.82
C GLY A 73 12.52 9.73 -12.30
N VAL A 74 12.66 10.13 -11.04
CA VAL A 74 11.95 11.27 -10.43
C VAL A 74 12.97 12.29 -9.89
N PRO A 75 13.70 13.01 -10.77
CA PRO A 75 14.86 13.84 -10.37
C PRO A 75 14.50 15.06 -9.51
N GLU A 76 13.23 15.47 -9.49
CA GLU A 76 12.76 16.61 -8.69
C GLU A 76 12.36 16.22 -7.27
N HIS A 77 12.24 14.92 -6.97
CA HIS A 77 11.80 14.43 -5.66
C HIS A 77 12.66 14.98 -4.51
N LYS A 78 11.99 15.49 -3.48
CA LYS A 78 12.60 15.91 -2.21
C LYS A 78 12.24 14.99 -1.06
N ALA A 79 13.19 14.89 -0.12
CA ALA A 79 13.01 14.12 1.10
C ALA A 79 11.67 14.45 1.79
N GLY A 80 10.83 13.44 2.01
CA GLY A 80 9.53 13.57 2.67
C GLY A 80 8.36 13.88 1.74
N GLU A 81 8.58 14.15 0.45
CA GLU A 81 7.49 14.40 -0.51
C GLU A 81 6.71 13.13 -0.83
N LEU A 82 5.40 13.31 -1.03
CA LEU A 82 4.50 12.26 -1.51
C LEU A 82 4.55 12.20 -3.04
N LEU A 83 4.51 10.98 -3.58
CA LEU A 83 4.42 10.73 -5.01
C LEU A 83 3.02 10.23 -5.41
N ALA A 84 2.88 9.88 -6.68
CA ALA A 84 1.60 9.61 -7.32
C ALA A 84 0.73 8.58 -6.58
N ASP A 85 1.32 7.48 -6.09
CA ASP A 85 0.57 6.42 -5.39
C ASP A 85 -0.08 6.92 -4.10
N SER A 86 0.68 7.66 -3.28
CA SER A 86 0.14 8.26 -2.05
C SER A 86 -0.91 9.32 -2.37
N LEU A 87 -0.67 10.19 -3.36
CA LEU A 87 -1.61 11.24 -3.73
C LEU A 87 -2.94 10.67 -4.25
N LEU A 88 -2.88 9.61 -5.06
CA LEU A 88 -4.07 8.91 -5.55
C LEU A 88 -4.79 8.16 -4.42
N GLY A 89 -4.05 7.48 -3.54
CA GLY A 89 -4.65 6.78 -2.41
C GLY A 89 -5.28 7.72 -1.39
N LEU A 90 -4.69 8.90 -1.17
CA LEU A 90 -5.29 9.94 -0.33
C LEU A 90 -6.52 10.56 -0.99
N ALA A 91 -6.54 10.73 -2.32
CA ALA A 91 -7.74 11.16 -3.03
C ALA A 91 -8.89 10.12 -2.93
N LEU A 92 -8.56 8.82 -2.96
CA LEU A 92 -9.52 7.75 -2.65
C LEU A 92 -10.01 7.84 -1.19
N ALA A 93 -9.10 8.04 -0.24
CA ALA A 93 -9.44 8.19 1.17
C ALA A 93 -10.38 9.38 1.40
N ASP A 94 -10.07 10.55 0.83
CA ASP A 94 -10.87 11.75 0.99
C ASP A 94 -12.29 11.56 0.40
N SER A 95 -12.42 10.81 -0.70
CA SER A 95 -13.72 10.47 -1.28
C SER A 95 -14.53 9.55 -0.36
N LEU A 96 -13.91 8.46 0.12
CA LEU A 96 -14.54 7.50 1.04
C LEU A 96 -14.94 8.16 2.37
N ILE A 97 -14.11 9.04 2.91
CA ILE A 97 -14.43 9.80 4.13
C ILE A 97 -15.65 10.70 3.89
N GLY A 98 -15.66 11.45 2.78
CA GLY A 98 -16.76 12.37 2.44
C GLY A 98 -18.12 11.69 2.28
N SER A 99 -18.11 10.42 1.88
CA SER A 99 -19.29 9.57 1.66
C SER A 99 -19.57 8.58 2.79
N ARG A 100 -18.88 8.69 3.93
CA ARG A 100 -19.02 7.81 5.10
C ARG A 100 -18.78 6.33 4.77
N GLY A 101 -17.64 6.04 4.16
CA GLY A 101 -17.17 4.71 3.81
C GLY A 101 -17.81 4.09 2.57
N ARG A 102 -18.52 4.88 1.74
CA ARG A 102 -19.17 4.39 0.50
C ARG A 102 -18.44 4.87 -0.74
N LEU A 103 -18.33 4.08 -1.79
CA LEU A 103 -17.68 4.58 -3.00
C LEU A 103 -18.62 5.54 -3.74
N ASP A 104 -18.24 6.83 -3.80
CA ASP A 104 -18.82 7.81 -4.72
C ASP A 104 -17.91 7.92 -5.96
N GLU A 105 -18.23 7.15 -7.00
CA GLU A 105 -17.44 7.11 -8.23
C GLU A 105 -17.35 8.49 -8.92
N ALA A 106 -18.40 9.31 -8.84
CA ALA A 106 -18.41 10.63 -9.44
C ALA A 106 -17.49 11.58 -8.68
N ASP A 107 -17.46 11.50 -7.35
CA ASP A 107 -16.54 12.27 -6.52
C ASP A 107 -15.09 11.82 -6.71
N LEU A 108 -14.83 10.51 -6.74
CA LEU A 108 -13.50 9.99 -7.00
C LEU A 108 -12.95 10.44 -8.36
N LYS A 109 -13.79 10.39 -9.41
CA LYS A 109 -13.44 10.91 -10.75
C LYS A 109 -13.08 12.39 -10.71
N ARG A 110 -13.85 13.22 -10.00
CA ARG A 110 -13.54 14.66 -9.83
C ARG A 110 -12.22 14.89 -9.11
N ARG A 111 -11.91 14.11 -8.08
CA ARG A 111 -10.64 14.24 -7.34
C ARG A 111 -9.43 13.84 -8.17
N PHE A 112 -9.53 12.76 -8.93
CA PHE A 112 -8.48 12.36 -9.87
C PHE A 112 -8.33 13.36 -11.02
N ALA A 113 -9.43 13.96 -11.52
CA ALA A 113 -9.35 15.07 -12.47
C ALA A 113 -8.59 16.27 -11.87
N ALA A 114 -8.88 16.65 -10.63
CA ALA A 114 -8.15 17.72 -9.94
C ALA A 114 -6.66 17.39 -9.75
N LEU A 115 -6.30 16.12 -9.52
CA LEU A 115 -4.90 15.70 -9.48
C LEU A 115 -4.21 15.84 -10.85
N LEU A 116 -4.89 15.56 -11.96
CA LEU A 116 -4.33 15.76 -13.31
C LEU A 116 -4.02 17.23 -13.62
N GLU A 117 -4.62 18.17 -12.88
CA GLU A 117 -4.36 19.61 -12.97
C GLU A 117 -3.38 20.11 -11.88
N SER A 118 -3.01 19.25 -10.92
CA SER A 118 -2.15 19.59 -9.78
C SER A 118 -0.68 19.58 -10.15
N GLU A 119 0.01 20.69 -9.90
CA GLU A 119 1.47 20.79 -10.08
C GLU A 119 2.21 19.77 -9.22
N ALA A 120 1.77 19.54 -7.98
CA ALA A 120 2.40 18.57 -7.07
C ALA A 120 2.30 17.14 -7.63
N PHE A 121 1.14 16.75 -8.16
CA PHE A 121 0.94 15.44 -8.76
C PHE A 121 1.73 15.27 -10.06
N LEU A 122 1.82 16.29 -10.90
CA LEU A 122 2.59 16.21 -12.14
C LEU A 122 4.10 16.19 -11.87
N LYS A 123 4.59 16.92 -10.85
CA LYS A 123 5.99 16.90 -10.42
C LYS A 123 6.41 15.57 -9.80
N SER A 124 5.49 14.83 -9.19
CA SER A 124 5.78 13.47 -8.73
C SER A 124 5.99 12.45 -9.86
N SER A 125 6.02 12.89 -11.13
CA SER A 125 6.35 12.09 -12.30
C SER A 125 5.52 10.80 -12.46
N PRO A 126 4.16 10.86 -12.40
CA PRO A 126 3.30 9.71 -12.59
C PRO A 126 3.55 9.06 -13.94
N GLY A 127 3.58 7.72 -13.96
CA GLY A 127 3.83 6.95 -15.19
C GLY A 127 2.85 7.28 -16.31
N ALA A 128 3.30 7.20 -17.56
CA ALA A 128 2.47 7.50 -18.73
C ALA A 128 1.20 6.62 -18.80
N ALA A 129 1.30 5.36 -18.38
CA ALA A 129 0.18 4.43 -18.25
C ALA A 129 -0.87 4.94 -17.25
N CYS A 130 -0.44 5.35 -16.05
CA CYS A 130 -1.29 5.98 -15.04
C CYS A 130 -2.01 7.21 -15.59
N LEU A 131 -1.27 8.16 -16.17
CA LEU A 131 -1.84 9.38 -16.74
C LEU A 131 -2.89 9.10 -17.82
N THR A 132 -2.62 8.10 -18.68
CA THR A 132 -3.56 7.72 -19.74
C THR A 132 -4.84 7.12 -19.18
N GLY A 133 -4.73 6.17 -18.24
CA GLY A 133 -5.89 5.55 -17.60
C GLY A 133 -6.73 6.55 -16.82
N LEU A 134 -6.10 7.47 -16.08
CA LEU A 134 -6.80 8.54 -15.36
C LEU A 134 -7.52 9.51 -16.31
N ARG A 135 -6.91 9.89 -17.43
CA ARG A 135 -7.55 10.78 -18.42
C ARG A 135 -8.76 10.12 -19.06
N LYS A 136 -8.66 8.86 -19.50
CA LYS A 136 -9.81 8.12 -20.06
C LYS A 136 -10.96 8.03 -19.06
N MET A 137 -10.64 7.72 -17.79
CA MET A 137 -11.62 7.69 -16.72
C MET A 137 -12.37 9.03 -16.57
N VAL A 138 -11.65 10.16 -16.61
CA VAL A 138 -12.23 11.50 -16.53
C VAL A 138 -13.09 11.82 -17.75
N ASP A 139 -12.64 11.44 -18.93
CA ASP A 139 -13.36 11.62 -20.20
C ASP A 139 -14.55 10.63 -20.34
N SER A 140 -14.78 9.76 -19.34
CA SER A 140 -15.78 8.69 -19.37
C SER A 140 -15.61 7.75 -20.58
N ALA A 141 -14.37 7.56 -21.01
CA ALA A 141 -13.98 6.58 -22.02
C ALA A 141 -13.67 5.22 -21.37
N GLU A 142 -13.84 4.15 -22.14
CA GLU A 142 -13.53 2.79 -21.68
C GLU A 142 -12.03 2.65 -21.36
N PRO A 143 -11.66 2.13 -20.18
CA PRO A 143 -10.26 1.91 -19.83
C PRO A 143 -9.64 0.81 -20.69
N ALA A 144 -8.32 0.85 -20.89
CA ALA A 144 -7.65 -0.19 -21.69
C ALA A 144 -7.75 -1.58 -21.03
N GLU A 145 -8.11 -2.58 -21.82
CA GLU A 145 -8.16 -3.99 -21.41
C GLU A 145 -6.82 -4.73 -21.58
N THR A 146 -5.86 -4.16 -22.32
CA THR A 146 -4.54 -4.77 -22.59
C THR A 146 -3.42 -3.74 -22.66
N GLY A 147 -2.16 -4.21 -22.56
CA GLY A 147 -0.97 -3.39 -22.70
C GLY A 147 -0.54 -2.70 -21.39
N ALA A 148 0.48 -1.84 -21.49
CA ALA A 148 1.10 -1.20 -20.32
C ALA A 148 0.13 -0.30 -19.53
N GLU A 149 -0.82 0.37 -20.21
CA GLU A 149 -1.89 1.14 -19.57
C GLU A 149 -2.75 0.26 -18.66
N ALA A 150 -3.06 -0.96 -19.12
CA ALA A 150 -3.97 -1.84 -18.42
C ALA A 150 -3.35 -2.56 -17.22
N LEU A 151 -2.02 -2.62 -17.13
CA LEU A 151 -1.26 -3.44 -16.16
C LEU A 151 -0.36 -2.61 -15.23
N HIS A 152 -0.62 -1.30 -15.10
CA HIS A 152 0.23 -0.43 -14.29
C HIS A 152 -0.08 -0.59 -12.78
N PRO A 153 0.95 -0.72 -11.92
CA PRO A 153 0.80 -1.12 -10.51
C PRO A 153 0.19 -0.08 -9.56
N ASN A 154 0.06 1.19 -9.96
CA ASN A 154 -0.53 2.23 -9.10
C ASN A 154 -1.95 1.89 -8.61
N VAL A 155 -2.68 1.07 -9.37
CA VAL A 155 -4.04 0.62 -9.02
C VAL A 155 -4.09 -0.17 -7.71
N ALA A 156 -3.04 -0.95 -7.45
CA ALA A 156 -2.87 -1.71 -6.23
C ALA A 156 -2.26 -0.84 -5.13
N ALA A 157 -1.27 0.00 -5.45
CA ALA A 157 -0.65 0.88 -4.47
C ALA A 157 -1.61 1.92 -3.89
N ARG A 158 -2.54 2.48 -4.69
CA ARG A 158 -3.51 3.49 -4.22
C ARG A 158 -4.69 2.92 -3.42
N VAL A 159 -4.84 1.59 -3.35
CA VAL A 159 -6.05 0.96 -2.80
C VAL A 159 -6.09 0.94 -1.26
N PHE A 160 -5.03 1.41 -0.60
CA PHE A 160 -4.87 1.26 0.85
C PHE A 160 -6.06 1.78 1.66
N ALA A 161 -6.68 2.88 1.23
CA ALA A 161 -7.83 3.45 1.93
C ALA A 161 -9.08 2.57 1.86
N ALA A 162 -9.26 1.78 0.80
CA ALA A 162 -10.36 0.82 0.70
C ALA A 162 -10.18 -0.33 1.69
N GLY A 163 -8.95 -0.84 1.84
CA GLY A 163 -8.62 -1.88 2.82
C GLY A 163 -8.85 -1.45 4.28
N ALA A 164 -8.86 -0.14 4.55
CA ALA A 164 -9.13 0.42 5.87
C ALA A 164 -10.61 0.39 6.28
N LEU A 165 -11.53 0.07 5.37
CA LEU A 165 -12.96 0.11 5.64
C LEU A 165 -13.41 -1.06 6.55
N PRO A 166 -14.33 -0.84 7.50
CA PRO A 166 -14.84 -1.90 8.38
C PRO A 166 -15.67 -2.97 7.67
N GLY A 167 -16.36 -2.61 6.58
CA GLY A 167 -17.35 -3.45 5.88
C GLY A 167 -18.71 -3.48 6.57
N GLY A 168 -19.65 -4.24 5.99
CA GLY A 168 -20.99 -4.49 6.52
C GLY A 168 -21.91 -3.25 6.52
N GLU A 169 -22.60 -3.02 7.64
CA GLU A 169 -23.54 -1.89 7.74
C GLU A 169 -22.84 -0.52 7.85
N LYS A 170 -21.55 -0.51 8.25
CA LYS A 170 -20.80 0.71 8.54
C LYS A 170 -20.21 1.37 7.29
N SER A 171 -19.87 0.57 6.28
CA SER A 171 -19.25 1.03 5.03
C SER A 171 -19.52 0.04 3.90
N ASP A 172 -19.15 0.39 2.67
CA ASP A 172 -19.03 -0.61 1.62
C ASP A 172 -17.96 -1.66 1.99
N GLU A 173 -18.07 -2.85 1.40
CA GLU A 173 -17.06 -3.90 1.58
C GLU A 173 -15.72 -3.47 0.96
N PRO A 174 -14.58 -3.63 1.67
CA PRO A 174 -13.26 -3.27 1.16
C PRO A 174 -12.96 -3.82 -0.24
N LEU A 175 -13.31 -5.09 -0.47
CA LEU A 175 -13.09 -5.78 -1.74
C LEU A 175 -13.93 -5.18 -2.87
N ASP A 176 -15.19 -4.83 -2.61
CA ASP A 176 -16.07 -4.19 -3.59
C ASP A 176 -15.55 -2.82 -4.00
N VAL A 177 -15.08 -2.03 -3.03
CA VAL A 177 -14.49 -0.71 -3.29
C VAL A 177 -13.21 -0.86 -4.10
N ALA A 178 -12.34 -1.82 -3.75
CA ALA A 178 -11.11 -2.11 -4.47
C ALA A 178 -11.37 -2.49 -5.94
N VAL A 179 -12.35 -3.36 -6.18
CA VAL A 179 -12.74 -3.79 -7.53
C VAL A 179 -13.31 -2.62 -8.33
N LYS A 180 -14.25 -1.88 -7.76
CA LYS A 180 -14.92 -0.77 -8.46
C LYS A 180 -13.95 0.36 -8.78
N GLN A 181 -13.11 0.79 -7.84
CA GLN A 181 -12.13 1.85 -8.10
C GLN A 181 -11.08 1.45 -9.14
N ALA A 182 -10.69 0.17 -9.17
CA ALA A 182 -9.72 -0.33 -10.16
C ALA A 182 -10.30 -0.25 -11.57
N ARG A 183 -11.55 -0.72 -11.74
CA ARG A 183 -12.28 -0.72 -13.01
C ARG A 183 -12.52 0.68 -13.59
N LEU A 184 -12.44 1.74 -12.78
CA LEU A 184 -12.58 3.10 -13.29
C LEU A 184 -11.43 3.49 -14.25
N SER A 185 -10.21 3.01 -14.01
CA SER A 185 -9.04 3.41 -14.81
C SER A 185 -8.28 2.25 -15.47
N HIS A 186 -8.61 1.00 -15.15
CA HIS A 186 -7.99 -0.21 -15.71
C HIS A 186 -9.06 -1.19 -16.18
N GLY A 187 -8.94 -1.68 -17.42
CA GLY A 187 -9.87 -2.64 -18.01
C GLY A 187 -9.44 -4.10 -17.82
N ASP A 188 -8.14 -4.38 -17.62
CA ASP A 188 -7.66 -5.75 -17.42
C ASP A 188 -7.98 -6.24 -16.00
N LEU A 189 -8.62 -7.41 -15.92
CA LEU A 189 -9.01 -8.03 -14.65
C LEU A 189 -7.81 -8.39 -13.76
N ARG A 190 -6.61 -8.57 -14.30
CA ARG A 190 -5.41 -8.78 -13.47
C ARG A 190 -5.09 -7.57 -12.60
N SER A 191 -5.32 -6.36 -13.10
CA SER A 191 -5.19 -5.11 -12.32
C SER A 191 -6.28 -4.95 -11.28
N VAL A 192 -7.47 -5.48 -11.56
CA VAL A 192 -8.57 -5.55 -10.58
C VAL A 192 -8.23 -6.55 -9.47
N ALA A 193 -7.71 -7.72 -9.83
CA ALA A 193 -7.27 -8.77 -8.90
C ALA A 193 -6.15 -8.28 -7.99
N SER A 194 -5.17 -7.54 -8.51
CA SER A 194 -4.06 -7.01 -7.71
C SER A 194 -4.54 -5.99 -6.66
N ALA A 195 -5.47 -5.10 -7.03
CA ALA A 195 -6.08 -4.17 -6.07
C ALA A 195 -6.94 -4.90 -5.02
N ALA A 196 -7.68 -5.95 -5.43
CA ALA A 196 -8.45 -6.79 -4.53
C ALA A 196 -7.59 -7.48 -3.47
N VAL A 197 -6.48 -8.11 -3.88
CA VAL A 197 -5.54 -8.79 -2.96
C VAL A 197 -4.98 -7.79 -1.94
N ILE A 198 -4.46 -6.63 -2.38
CA ILE A 198 -3.87 -5.66 -1.45
C ILE A 198 -4.92 -5.10 -0.47
N ALA A 199 -6.14 -4.79 -0.94
CA ALA A 199 -7.20 -4.31 -0.06
C ALA A 199 -7.64 -5.36 0.97
N ASP A 200 -7.76 -6.62 0.55
CA ASP A 200 -8.08 -7.75 1.43
C ASP A 200 -7.00 -7.97 2.49
N SER A 201 -5.72 -7.99 2.09
CA SER A 201 -4.59 -8.14 3.01
C SER A 201 -4.52 -7.02 4.04
N ILE A 202 -4.75 -5.77 3.63
CA ILE A 202 -4.83 -4.62 4.54
C ILE A 202 -6.00 -4.81 5.52
N ARG A 203 -7.18 -5.22 5.03
CA ARG A 203 -8.35 -5.47 5.88
C ARG A 203 -8.11 -6.59 6.89
N TYR A 204 -7.45 -7.66 6.47
CA TYR A 204 -7.03 -8.79 7.32
C TYR A 204 -6.13 -8.30 8.46
N PHE A 205 -5.13 -7.47 8.16
CA PHE A 205 -4.20 -6.96 9.17
C PHE A 205 -4.83 -5.95 10.13
N ILE A 206 -5.66 -5.02 9.63
CA ILE A 206 -6.41 -4.11 10.51
C ILE A 206 -7.30 -4.90 11.49
N ALA A 207 -7.93 -5.98 11.02
CA ALA A 207 -8.74 -6.89 11.85
C ALA A 207 -7.94 -7.63 12.93
N GLY A 208 -6.61 -7.68 12.81
CA GLY A 208 -5.75 -8.44 13.71
C GLY A 208 -5.33 -9.80 13.24
N GLY A 209 -5.33 -10.01 11.93
CA GLY A 209 -4.60 -11.09 11.29
C GLY A 209 -3.14 -11.17 11.77
N LYS A 210 -2.65 -12.40 11.91
CA LYS A 210 -1.34 -12.73 12.48
C LYS A 210 -0.48 -13.50 11.48
N LEU A 211 0.83 -13.32 11.57
CA LEU A 211 1.86 -14.02 10.78
C LEU A 211 3.04 -14.44 11.67
N GLU A 212 2.74 -14.97 12.86
CA GLU A 212 3.70 -15.30 13.92
C GLU A 212 4.50 -16.59 13.61
N ASP A 213 3.91 -17.51 12.84
CA ASP A 213 4.52 -18.79 12.48
C ASP A 213 4.33 -19.14 11.00
N ALA A 214 5.02 -20.18 10.55
CA ALA A 214 5.00 -20.60 9.15
C ALA A 214 3.65 -21.16 8.70
N GLU A 215 2.81 -21.67 9.61
CA GLU A 215 1.47 -22.14 9.27
C GLU A 215 0.55 -20.95 8.96
N GLN A 216 0.59 -19.91 9.78
CA GLN A 216 -0.16 -18.67 9.56
C GLN A 216 0.27 -17.97 8.28
N VAL A 217 1.57 -17.93 7.98
CA VAL A 217 2.08 -17.38 6.71
C VAL A 217 1.56 -18.18 5.51
N ARG A 218 1.62 -19.52 5.55
CA ARG A 218 1.08 -20.35 4.46
C ARG A 218 -0.44 -20.19 4.29
N ALA A 219 -1.18 -20.08 5.39
CA ALA A 219 -2.62 -19.86 5.34
C ALA A 219 -2.96 -18.49 4.73
N TYR A 220 -2.22 -17.45 5.10
CA TYR A 220 -2.36 -16.11 4.53
C TYR A 220 -2.07 -16.08 3.02
N VAL A 221 -0.94 -16.65 2.59
CA VAL A 221 -0.60 -16.75 1.15
C VAL A 221 -1.65 -17.54 0.38
N GLY A 222 -2.12 -18.67 0.95
CA GLY A 222 -3.19 -19.46 0.35
C GLY A 222 -4.51 -18.70 0.23
N HIS A 223 -4.81 -17.81 1.17
CA HIS A 223 -5.96 -16.91 1.09
C HIS A 223 -5.79 -15.86 -0.02
N GLU A 224 -4.63 -15.21 -0.10
CA GLU A 224 -4.35 -14.25 -1.18
C GLU A 224 -4.45 -14.89 -2.57
N PHE A 225 -3.97 -16.12 -2.72
CA PHE A 225 -4.16 -16.90 -3.96
C PHE A 225 -5.65 -17.10 -4.27
N GLN A 226 -6.48 -17.45 -3.27
CA GLN A 226 -7.92 -17.62 -3.47
C GLN A 226 -8.61 -16.30 -3.85
N VAL A 227 -8.25 -15.19 -3.23
CA VAL A 227 -8.77 -13.85 -3.57
C VAL A 227 -8.37 -13.48 -5.00
N ALA A 228 -7.11 -13.67 -5.38
CA ALA A 228 -6.62 -13.46 -6.73
C ALA A 228 -7.40 -14.32 -7.74
N GLN A 229 -7.51 -15.62 -7.48
CA GLN A 229 -8.16 -16.59 -8.37
C GLN A 229 -9.66 -16.29 -8.55
N ALA A 230 -10.33 -15.81 -7.49
CA ALA A 230 -11.74 -15.43 -7.56
C ALA A 230 -11.99 -14.22 -8.50
N VAL A 231 -10.98 -13.39 -8.75
CA VAL A 231 -11.08 -12.22 -9.65
C VAL A 231 -10.47 -12.52 -11.03
N ASP A 232 -9.26 -13.05 -11.08
CA ASP A 232 -8.56 -13.42 -12.32
C ASP A 232 -7.48 -14.50 -12.08
N GLU A 233 -7.68 -15.69 -12.68
CA GLU A 233 -6.76 -16.83 -12.55
C GLU A 233 -5.34 -16.52 -13.05
N ARG A 234 -5.19 -15.73 -14.11
CA ARG A 234 -3.88 -15.39 -14.70
C ARG A 234 -3.05 -14.50 -13.77
N PHE A 235 -3.70 -13.76 -12.87
CA PHE A 235 -2.99 -13.03 -11.81
C PHE A 235 -2.55 -13.99 -10.71
N ALA A 236 -3.44 -14.91 -10.30
CA ALA A 236 -3.16 -15.91 -9.25
C ALA A 236 -2.01 -16.86 -9.60
N GLU A 237 -1.82 -17.20 -10.88
CA GLU A 237 -0.67 -18.00 -11.35
C GLU A 237 0.69 -17.40 -10.98
N ASN A 238 0.78 -16.07 -10.78
CA ASN A 238 2.04 -15.42 -10.36
C ASN A 238 2.28 -15.54 -8.83
N TRP A 239 1.28 -15.97 -8.05
CA TRP A 239 1.43 -16.20 -6.61
C TRP A 239 2.20 -17.48 -6.31
N ASP A 240 2.18 -18.43 -7.24
CA ASP A 240 3.03 -19.62 -7.19
C ASP A 240 4.52 -19.25 -7.24
N ASP A 241 4.93 -18.01 -7.58
CA ASP A 241 6.34 -17.57 -7.47
C ASP A 241 6.61 -16.69 -6.23
N VAL A 242 5.57 -16.18 -5.56
CA VAL A 242 5.67 -15.35 -4.33
C VAL A 242 6.07 -16.17 -3.11
N ALA A 243 5.86 -17.49 -3.17
CA ALA A 243 5.76 -18.34 -1.98
C ALA A 243 6.50 -19.70 -1.94
N PRO A 244 7.03 -20.34 -3.00
CA PRO A 244 7.56 -21.69 -2.82
C PRO A 244 8.94 -21.80 -2.18
N ASP A 245 9.79 -20.77 -2.22
CA ASP A 245 11.21 -20.92 -1.85
C ASP A 245 11.68 -20.01 -0.71
N LEU A 246 10.77 -19.27 -0.07
CA LEU A 246 11.13 -18.47 1.10
C LEU A 246 11.04 -19.34 2.36
N ASP A 247 12.20 -19.73 2.89
CA ASP A 247 12.30 -20.24 4.25
C ASP A 247 11.93 -19.11 5.23
N TYR A 248 10.63 -18.98 5.53
CA TYR A 248 10.12 -17.97 6.46
C TYR A 248 10.63 -18.15 7.90
N ALA A 249 11.25 -19.29 8.22
CA ALA A 249 11.91 -19.53 9.49
C ALA A 249 13.35 -19.02 9.49
N ASN A 250 14.00 -18.95 8.33
CA ASN A 250 15.34 -18.37 8.14
C ASN A 250 15.31 -17.37 6.98
N PRO A 251 14.72 -16.17 7.19
CA PRO A 251 14.70 -15.15 6.15
C PRO A 251 16.15 -14.79 5.75
N PRO A 252 16.42 -14.54 4.47
CA PRO A 252 17.75 -14.14 4.03
C PRO A 252 18.13 -12.77 4.64
N ASP A 253 19.43 -12.57 4.85
CA ASP A 253 19.98 -11.29 5.35
C ASP A 253 19.76 -10.12 4.36
N ASP A 254 19.45 -10.44 3.09
CA ASP A 254 19.23 -9.48 2.03
C ASP A 254 18.16 -9.97 1.03
N LEU A 255 17.71 -9.07 0.13
CA LEU A 255 16.70 -9.38 -0.87
C LEU A 255 17.14 -10.50 -1.83
N PRO A 256 16.31 -11.55 -2.00
CA PRO A 256 16.51 -12.54 -3.05
C PRO A 256 16.59 -11.92 -4.44
N TYR A 257 17.35 -12.55 -5.34
CA TYR A 257 17.50 -12.09 -6.72
C TYR A 257 16.17 -11.99 -7.48
N SER A 258 15.19 -12.83 -7.14
CA SER A 258 13.84 -12.82 -7.72
C SER A 258 12.99 -11.61 -7.31
N LEU A 259 13.37 -10.88 -6.26
CA LEU A 259 12.61 -9.75 -5.70
C LEU A 259 13.27 -8.39 -5.98
N ILE A 260 14.26 -8.33 -6.86
CA ILE A 260 14.98 -7.10 -7.20
C ILE A 260 14.90 -6.76 -8.68
N ASN A 261 14.80 -5.48 -9.01
CA ASN A 261 14.71 -4.95 -10.38
C ASN A 261 13.56 -5.56 -11.20
N VAL A 262 12.44 -5.85 -10.55
CA VAL A 262 11.27 -6.42 -11.22
C VAL A 262 10.64 -5.41 -12.17
N GLU A 263 9.97 -5.89 -13.20
CA GLU A 263 9.31 -5.00 -14.15
C GLU A 263 8.14 -4.26 -13.47
N PRO A 264 7.85 -3.01 -13.86
CA PRO A 264 6.80 -2.17 -13.27
C PRO A 264 5.41 -2.58 -13.76
N THR A 265 5.11 -3.88 -13.72
CA THR A 265 3.83 -4.48 -14.09
C THR A 265 3.19 -5.09 -12.86
N ILE A 266 1.86 -5.05 -12.79
CA ILE A 266 1.11 -5.66 -11.67
C ILE A 266 1.50 -7.13 -11.43
N THR A 267 1.84 -7.90 -12.48
CA THR A 267 2.10 -9.35 -12.39
C THR A 267 3.44 -9.67 -11.75
N GLU A 268 4.40 -8.75 -11.74
CA GLU A 268 5.69 -8.93 -11.06
C GLU A 268 5.77 -8.09 -9.78
N LEU A 269 5.32 -6.84 -9.85
CA LEU A 269 5.51 -5.87 -8.77
C LEU A 269 4.71 -6.23 -7.51
N VAL A 270 3.43 -6.57 -7.66
CA VAL A 270 2.54 -6.83 -6.51
C VAL A 270 2.95 -8.11 -5.76
N PRO A 271 3.12 -9.26 -6.47
CA PRO A 271 3.85 -10.42 -5.97
C PRO A 271 5.13 -10.09 -5.20
N THR A 272 5.99 -9.27 -5.80
CA THR A 272 7.28 -8.88 -5.20
C THR A 272 7.10 -8.09 -3.91
N ALA A 273 6.20 -7.09 -3.90
CA ALA A 273 5.93 -6.29 -2.73
C ALA A 273 5.43 -7.16 -1.56
N VAL A 274 4.50 -8.08 -1.81
CA VAL A 274 4.03 -9.01 -0.78
C VAL A 274 5.18 -9.92 -0.30
N GLY A 275 5.99 -10.45 -1.22
CA GLY A 275 7.17 -11.26 -0.87
C GLY A 275 8.15 -10.52 0.04
N ILE A 276 8.49 -9.26 -0.28
CA ILE A 276 9.36 -8.41 0.55
C ILE A 276 8.75 -8.20 1.94
N PHE A 277 7.46 -7.87 2.02
CA PHE A 277 6.76 -7.76 3.29
C PHE A 277 6.84 -9.06 4.11
N LEU A 278 6.59 -10.22 3.51
CA LEU A 278 6.60 -11.51 4.21
C LEU A 278 7.99 -11.89 4.75
N ILE A 279 9.07 -11.61 4.00
CA ILE A 279 10.46 -11.85 4.43
C ILE A 279 10.78 -11.03 5.67
N PHE A 280 10.49 -9.72 5.62
CA PHE A 280 10.86 -8.76 6.65
C PHE A 280 9.70 -8.43 7.61
N ARG A 281 8.65 -9.27 7.66
CA ARG A 281 7.40 -9.00 8.39
C ARG A 281 7.56 -8.70 9.87
N ASN A 282 8.69 -9.04 10.49
CA ASN A 282 8.97 -8.79 11.90
C ASN A 282 9.70 -7.45 12.14
N ASP A 283 10.15 -6.78 11.09
CA ASP A 283 10.84 -5.49 11.13
C ASP A 283 10.25 -4.56 10.05
N PRO A 284 9.25 -3.72 10.40
CA PRO A 284 8.61 -2.83 9.43
C PRO A 284 9.56 -1.78 8.86
N GLU A 285 10.59 -1.38 9.61
CA GLU A 285 11.61 -0.46 9.09
C GLU A 285 12.42 -1.16 8.00
N GLU A 286 12.93 -2.37 8.26
CA GLU A 286 13.70 -3.11 7.26
C GLU A 286 12.85 -3.49 6.05
N ALA A 287 11.59 -3.90 6.23
CA ALA A 287 10.69 -4.22 5.12
C ALA A 287 10.56 -3.04 4.15
N ILE A 288 10.28 -1.85 4.67
CA ILE A 288 10.10 -0.64 3.87
C ILE A 288 11.43 -0.20 3.23
N CYS A 289 12.55 -0.30 3.96
CA CYS A 289 13.86 0.06 3.41
C CYS A 289 14.31 -0.93 2.32
N ALA A 290 14.05 -2.22 2.48
CA ALA A 290 14.29 -3.26 1.48
C ALA A 290 13.47 -2.98 0.21
N ALA A 291 12.18 -2.65 0.36
CA ALA A 291 11.33 -2.24 -0.74
C ALA A 291 11.85 -1.00 -1.48
N ALA A 292 12.26 0.04 -0.74
CA ALA A 292 12.80 1.27 -1.32
C ALA A 292 14.15 1.08 -2.03
N ARG A 293 14.84 -0.03 -1.79
CA ARG A 293 16.12 -0.36 -2.45
C ARG A 293 16.03 -1.53 -3.44
N SER A 294 14.85 -2.11 -3.67
CA SER A 294 14.67 -3.28 -4.54
C SER A 294 15.04 -3.01 -6.00
N GLY A 295 15.02 -1.75 -6.44
CA GLY A 295 15.30 -1.31 -7.80
C GLY A 295 14.07 -1.40 -8.71
N GLY A 296 14.09 -0.63 -9.80
CA GLY A 296 12.91 -0.46 -10.67
C GLY A 296 11.92 0.54 -10.09
N ASP A 297 10.65 0.16 -9.98
CA ASP A 297 9.53 1.00 -9.51
C ASP A 297 9.43 0.99 -7.97
N THR A 298 10.47 1.56 -7.35
CA THR A 298 10.73 1.47 -5.90
C THR A 298 9.71 2.22 -5.05
N ASP A 299 9.17 3.35 -5.54
CA ASP A 299 8.13 4.11 -4.84
C ASP A 299 6.83 3.33 -4.78
N THR A 300 6.43 2.65 -5.85
CA THR A 300 5.23 1.80 -5.86
C THR A 300 5.40 0.57 -4.96
N VAL A 301 6.53 -0.17 -5.07
CA VAL A 301 6.82 -1.33 -4.21
C VAL A 301 6.82 -0.93 -2.74
N ALA A 302 7.53 0.15 -2.40
CA ALA A 302 7.63 0.62 -1.01
C ALA A 302 6.30 1.17 -0.48
N THR A 303 5.44 1.74 -1.32
CA THR A 303 4.07 2.13 -0.92
C THR A 303 3.26 0.91 -0.46
N ILE A 304 3.27 -0.18 -1.25
CA ILE A 304 2.54 -1.41 -0.91
C ILE A 304 3.13 -2.06 0.35
N VAL A 305 4.46 -2.22 0.41
CA VAL A 305 5.13 -2.80 1.59
C VAL A 305 4.89 -1.97 2.84
N GLY A 306 4.92 -0.65 2.72
CA GLY A 306 4.63 0.29 3.80
C GLY A 306 3.18 0.20 4.27
N ALA A 307 2.23 0.11 3.35
CA ALA A 307 0.82 -0.08 3.66
C ALA A 307 0.58 -1.37 4.46
N LEU A 308 1.13 -2.50 3.98
CA LEU A 308 1.01 -3.80 4.64
C LEU A 308 1.71 -3.82 6.01
N SER A 309 2.95 -3.34 6.08
CA SER A 309 3.72 -3.25 7.33
C SER A 309 3.03 -2.38 8.36
N GLY A 310 2.49 -1.24 7.92
CA GLY A 310 1.74 -0.31 8.75
C GLY A 310 0.41 -0.87 9.25
N ALA A 311 -0.35 -1.53 8.39
CA ALA A 311 -1.61 -2.20 8.77
C ALA A 311 -1.37 -3.37 9.75
N TYR A 312 -0.26 -4.10 9.58
CA TYR A 312 0.08 -5.25 10.43
C TYR A 312 0.55 -4.82 11.82
N HIS A 313 1.49 -3.88 11.88
CA HIS A 313 2.17 -3.48 13.12
C HIS A 313 1.57 -2.28 13.83
N GLY A 314 0.93 -1.38 13.10
CA GLY A 314 0.53 -0.06 13.58
C GLY A 314 1.64 0.99 13.53
N ALA A 315 1.24 2.25 13.62
CA ALA A 315 2.16 3.38 13.53
C ALA A 315 3.15 3.43 14.69
N SER A 316 2.79 2.85 15.84
CA SER A 316 3.68 2.72 17.01
C SER A 316 4.97 1.93 16.74
N LYS A 317 5.02 1.14 15.66
CA LYS A 317 6.20 0.39 15.22
C LYS A 317 6.95 1.03 14.06
N LEU A 318 6.41 2.06 13.44
CA LEU A 318 7.11 2.81 12.41
C LEU A 318 8.12 3.78 13.06
N PRO A 319 9.26 4.07 12.40
CA PRO A 319 10.24 5.01 12.91
C PRO A 319 9.65 6.41 13.11
N GLU A 320 9.72 6.91 14.34
CA GLU A 320 9.20 8.26 14.69
C GLU A 320 9.85 9.35 13.83
N ARG A 321 11.13 9.15 13.46
CA ARG A 321 11.89 10.06 12.59
C ARG A 321 11.28 10.18 11.18
N TRP A 322 10.58 9.16 10.68
CA TRP A 322 9.85 9.23 9.43
C TRP A 322 8.51 9.94 9.63
N LEU A 323 7.74 9.55 10.65
CA LEU A 323 6.44 10.17 10.96
C LEU A 323 6.54 11.67 11.22
N ASN A 324 7.67 12.14 11.74
CA ASN A 324 7.92 13.55 12.04
C ASN A 324 8.46 14.36 10.85
N LYS A 325 9.02 13.71 9.82
CA LYS A 325 9.65 14.38 8.67
C LYS A 325 8.86 14.24 7.36
N ILE A 326 7.87 13.35 7.31
CA ILE A 326 7.01 13.21 6.15
C ILE A 326 6.21 14.50 5.92
N ASN A 327 6.10 14.92 4.66
CA ASN A 327 5.28 16.07 4.31
C ASN A 327 3.79 15.74 4.51
N GLU A 328 2.97 16.79 4.62
CA GLU A 328 1.53 16.67 4.84
C GLU A 328 1.14 15.86 6.10
N LYS A 329 2.02 15.79 7.11
CA LYS A 329 1.79 15.04 8.36
C LYS A 329 0.39 15.29 8.94
N GLU A 330 -0.03 16.53 9.05
CA GLU A 330 -1.35 16.89 9.61
C GLU A 330 -2.50 16.32 8.79
N ARG A 331 -2.37 16.27 7.46
CA ARG A 331 -3.36 15.65 6.56
C ARG A 331 -3.36 14.15 6.74
N LEU A 332 -2.20 13.50 6.81
CA LEU A 332 -2.08 12.06 7.04
C LEU A 332 -2.73 11.65 8.37
N GLU A 333 -2.50 12.41 9.45
CA GLU A 333 -3.17 12.21 10.73
C GLU A 333 -4.69 12.36 10.62
N SER A 334 -5.15 13.41 9.95
CA SER A 334 -6.57 13.67 9.76
C SER A 334 -7.27 12.57 8.97
N VAL A 335 -6.64 12.05 7.90
CA VAL A 335 -7.16 10.94 7.11
C VAL A 335 -7.20 9.66 7.95
N ALA A 336 -6.14 9.34 8.67
CA ALA A 336 -6.11 8.17 9.55
C ALA A 336 -7.21 8.23 10.62
N GLN A 337 -7.37 9.37 11.30
CA GLN A 337 -8.39 9.59 12.33
C GLN A 337 -9.82 9.43 11.76
N GLN A 338 -10.08 9.96 10.56
CA GLN A 338 -11.40 9.91 9.95
C GLN A 338 -11.75 8.52 9.41
N LEU A 339 -10.79 7.78 8.85
CA LEU A 339 -10.99 6.38 8.46
C LEU A 339 -11.22 5.50 9.69
N ALA A 340 -10.45 5.71 10.76
CA ALA A 340 -10.64 5.03 12.04
C ALA A 340 -12.02 5.29 12.65
N ALA A 341 -12.55 6.51 12.52
CA ALA A 341 -13.89 6.85 13.01
C ALA A 341 -15.02 6.07 12.31
N LEU A 342 -14.80 5.48 11.13
CA LEU A 342 -15.78 4.60 10.47
C LEU A 342 -16.00 3.28 11.22
N TRP A 343 -15.05 2.89 12.08
CA TRP A 343 -15.12 1.64 12.85
C TRP A 343 -15.97 1.76 14.11
N ILE A 344 -16.37 2.96 14.52
CA ILE A 344 -17.20 3.26 15.69
C ILE A 344 -18.67 3.21 15.29
#